data_AF-A0A950QDD1-F1
#
_entry.id   AF-A0A950QDD1-F1
#
_cell.length_a   1.000
_cell.length_b   1.000
_cell.length_c   1.000
_cell.angle_alpha   90.00
_cell.angle_beta   90.00
_cell.angle_gamma   90.00
#
_symmetry.space_group_name_H-M   'P 1'
#
loop_
_entity.id
_entity.type
_entity.pdbx_description
1 polymer ?
#
loop_
_entity_poly.entity_id
_entity_poly.type
_entity_poly.pdbx_seq_one_letter_code
_entity_poly.pdbx_strand_id
1 'polypeptide(L)'
;MPALSIDFASSLSDTRVMSVAAVEPPSPAKSHRKLYWLILCVGFALRFGFVLWTKTYVQRPGAIYPYALEVSSIAAHLARGQGFSSPFLHDTGPTAWIAPIYPCIVALVFRLFGIYTSASALLLLGLQCLMAAATGIAIYRLGSRTLGPKIGMWSAWIWTVSPIFFRWPASWIWDFAASALLLATILNVTLSAAERGRTKDWMFLGILWGITALTNPALLSILPFSYGYAFLAGKRPYRAKKAIYSAALCLLLIMPWAIRNDVVFGHPVFLRSNFWFEFHLGNYHYSNGMGYFGFHPGSNPRELDRYEQLGEQGYIRWARAQALNFVHKYPREFLQLTLHRTLWFWDGTPLIYQAQEWWQPWEFWPFSAAAWLGLIFLLTRRPRGWALFAACLIVYPIPYYLVYPVAKYRYALEPEMLLLCVFLASVLLKELVRQHVRAKINNLRRSA
;
A
#
# COMPACT_ATOMS: atom_id res chain seq x y z
N MET A 1 -17.67 -12.62 89.89
CA MET A 1 -16.39 -12.17 89.30
C MET A 1 -16.50 -12.31 87.79
N PRO A 2 -16.79 -11.23 87.06
CA PRO A 2 -17.02 -11.29 85.62
C PRO A 2 -15.76 -10.99 84.80
N ALA A 3 -15.72 -11.58 83.61
CA ALA A 3 -14.64 -11.61 82.65
C ALA A 3 -14.51 -10.30 81.84
N LEU A 4 -13.25 -9.94 81.55
CA LEU A 4 -12.83 -8.86 80.64
C LEU A 4 -13.12 -9.25 79.18
N SER A 5 -13.89 -8.41 78.49
CA SER A 5 -13.95 -8.35 77.02
C SER A 5 -13.31 -7.03 76.58
N ILE A 6 -12.33 -7.09 75.68
CA ILE A 6 -11.67 -5.92 75.09
C ILE A 6 -12.22 -5.79 73.68
N ASP A 7 -13.06 -4.77 73.48
CA ASP A 7 -13.59 -4.34 72.19
C ASP A 7 -12.51 -3.55 71.44
N PHE A 8 -12.05 -4.07 70.31
CA PHE A 8 -11.09 -3.42 69.41
C PHE A 8 -11.84 -2.64 68.33
N ALA A 9 -12.53 -1.57 68.70
CA ALA A 9 -13.31 -0.75 67.78
C ALA A 9 -13.32 0.74 68.14
N SER A 10 -12.14 1.38 68.22
CA SER A 10 -12.04 2.86 68.18
C SER A 10 -10.58 3.34 68.02
N SER A 11 -9.98 3.17 66.84
CA SER A 11 -8.65 3.79 66.56
C SER A 11 -8.30 3.83 65.07
N LEU A 12 -9.24 4.22 64.19
CA LEU A 12 -8.92 4.51 62.78
C LEU A 12 -9.74 5.70 62.27
N SER A 13 -9.58 6.83 62.95
CA SER A 13 -9.96 8.15 62.44
C SER A 13 -8.70 9.03 62.49
N ASP A 14 -7.83 8.88 61.50
CA ASP A 14 -6.94 9.93 60.98
C ASP A 14 -5.87 9.30 60.10
N THR A 15 -6.17 9.17 58.81
CA THR A 15 -5.12 9.15 57.79
C THR A 15 -5.60 9.97 56.61
N ARG A 16 -5.09 11.20 56.57
CA ARG A 16 -5.19 12.16 55.49
C ARG A 16 -5.08 11.44 54.13
N VAL A 17 -6.17 11.48 53.38
CA VAL A 17 -6.15 11.23 51.94
C VAL A 17 -5.30 12.34 51.33
N MET A 18 -4.01 12.06 51.10
CA MET A 18 -3.18 12.89 50.25
C MET A 18 -3.80 12.85 48.85
N SER A 19 -4.45 13.95 48.48
CA SER A 19 -4.82 14.22 47.10
C SER A 19 -3.54 14.20 46.26
N VAL A 20 -3.30 13.10 45.57
CA VAL A 20 -2.35 13.05 44.46
C VAL A 20 -2.87 14.08 43.47
N ALA A 21 -2.17 15.22 43.41
CA ALA A 21 -2.41 16.24 42.40
C ALA A 21 -2.52 15.53 41.04
N ALA A 22 -3.67 15.69 40.40
CA ALA A 22 -3.89 15.18 39.06
C ALA A 22 -2.81 15.78 38.16
N VAL A 23 -1.77 15.00 37.87
CA VAL A 23 -0.83 15.31 36.80
C VAL A 23 -1.67 15.28 35.53
N GLU A 24 -2.04 16.46 35.05
CA GLU A 24 -2.70 16.59 33.76
C GLU A 24 -1.88 15.80 32.73
N PRO A 25 -2.49 14.85 32.00
CA PRO A 25 -1.75 14.13 30.98
C PRO A 25 -1.20 15.15 29.99
N PRO A 26 0.10 15.11 29.66
CA PRO A 26 0.69 16.07 28.75
C PRO A 26 -0.10 16.08 27.44
N SER A 27 -0.44 17.27 26.94
CA SER A 27 -1.25 17.41 25.74
C SER A 27 -0.75 16.46 24.63
N PRO A 28 -1.60 15.59 24.06
CA PRO A 28 -1.16 14.45 23.25
C PRO A 28 -0.45 14.83 21.93
N ALA A 29 -0.50 16.11 21.54
CA ALA A 29 0.05 16.62 20.30
C ALA A 29 1.57 16.92 20.36
N LYS A 30 2.12 17.35 21.51
CA LYS A 30 3.55 17.71 21.61
C LYS A 30 4.48 16.50 21.83
N SER A 31 3.95 15.38 22.34
CA SER A 31 4.75 14.21 22.76
C SER A 31 5.24 13.32 21.60
N HIS A 32 4.49 13.21 20.49
CA HIS A 32 4.82 12.27 19.41
C HIS A 32 5.69 12.86 18.28
N ARG A 33 5.91 14.18 18.27
CA ARG A 33 6.66 14.86 17.19
C ARG A 33 8.11 14.36 17.09
N LYS A 34 8.77 14.12 18.23
CA LYS A 34 10.13 13.58 18.27
C LYS A 34 10.19 12.17 17.67
N LEU A 35 9.21 11.32 18.00
CA LEU A 35 9.10 9.98 17.43
C LEU A 35 8.90 10.00 15.92
N TYR A 36 8.06 10.90 15.40
CA TYR A 36 7.81 11.02 13.96
C TYR A 36 9.08 11.41 13.20
N TRP A 37 9.81 12.41 13.72
CA TRP A 37 11.10 12.78 13.15
C TRP A 37 12.11 11.64 13.24
N LEU A 38 12.14 10.91 14.34
CA LEU A 38 13.05 9.78 14.50
C LEU A 38 12.75 8.66 13.49
N ILE A 39 11.48 8.25 13.36
CA ILE A 39 11.04 7.26 12.36
C ILE A 39 11.39 7.73 10.94
N LEU A 40 11.11 9.00 10.62
CA LEU A 40 11.38 9.56 9.31
C LEU A 40 12.88 9.59 8.99
N CYS A 41 13.69 10.16 9.88
CA CYS A 41 15.12 10.33 9.67
C CYS A 41 15.84 8.98 9.64
N VAL A 42 15.55 8.07 10.57
CA VAL A 42 16.16 6.72 10.58
C VAL A 42 15.70 5.93 9.36
N GLY A 43 14.41 5.93 9.05
CA GLY A 43 13.86 5.21 7.91
C GLY A 43 14.42 5.69 6.58
N PHE A 44 14.60 7.01 6.42
CA PHE A 44 15.23 7.62 5.26
C PHE A 44 16.72 7.28 5.21
N ALA A 45 17.47 7.49 6.29
CA ALA A 45 18.91 7.26 6.34
C ALA A 45 19.27 5.79 6.04
N LEU A 46 18.54 4.82 6.58
CA LEU A 46 18.78 3.40 6.32
C LEU A 46 18.50 3.03 4.86
N ARG A 47 17.37 3.46 4.29
CA ARG A 47 16.99 3.14 2.91
C ARG A 47 17.85 3.85 1.89
N PHE A 48 18.08 5.15 2.08
CA PHE A 48 18.92 5.93 1.18
C PHE A 48 20.40 5.53 1.33
N GLY A 49 20.86 5.22 2.54
CA GLY A 49 22.15 4.59 2.77
C GLY A 49 22.28 3.27 2.01
N PHE A 50 21.23 2.45 1.99
CA PHE A 50 21.19 1.23 1.18
C PHE A 50 21.28 1.52 -0.33
N VAL A 51 20.57 2.53 -0.85
CA VAL A 51 20.70 3.00 -2.25
C VAL A 51 22.15 3.36 -2.59
N LEU A 52 22.81 4.11 -1.71
CA LEU A 52 24.20 4.54 -1.90
C LEU A 52 25.18 3.38 -1.83
N TRP A 53 25.00 2.49 -0.85
CA TRP A 53 25.87 1.34 -0.62
C TRP A 53 25.80 0.32 -1.77
N THR A 54 24.58 -0.02 -2.20
CA THR A 54 24.35 -0.98 -3.29
C THR A 54 24.45 -0.36 -4.69
N LYS A 55 24.57 0.97 -4.76
CA LYS A 55 24.64 1.74 -6.01
C LYS A 55 23.48 1.46 -6.96
N THR A 56 22.27 1.25 -6.43
CA THR A 56 21.06 1.00 -7.23
C THR A 56 20.69 2.16 -8.16
N TYR A 57 21.23 3.35 -7.91
CA TYR A 57 21.10 4.51 -8.79
C TYR A 57 21.90 4.41 -10.09
N VAL A 58 22.84 3.46 -10.20
CA VAL A 58 23.65 3.24 -11.39
C VAL A 58 22.92 2.31 -12.34
N GLN A 59 22.54 2.83 -13.51
CA GLN A 59 22.01 2.00 -14.58
C GLN A 59 23.12 1.18 -15.22
N ARG A 60 22.99 -0.15 -15.18
CA ARG A 60 23.92 -1.05 -15.86
C ARG A 60 23.58 -1.15 -17.35
N PRO A 61 24.56 -1.36 -18.25
CA PRO A 61 24.28 -1.61 -19.66
C PRO A 61 23.27 -2.76 -19.84
N GLY A 62 22.23 -2.54 -20.63
CA GLY A 62 21.16 -3.51 -20.87
C GLY A 62 20.17 -3.71 -19.71
N ALA A 63 20.35 -3.03 -18.58
CA ALA A 63 19.43 -3.13 -17.45
C ALA A 63 18.30 -2.10 -17.54
N ILE A 64 17.09 -2.56 -17.20
CA ILE A 64 15.91 -1.72 -17.00
C ILE A 64 15.98 -1.03 -15.61
N TYR A 65 16.90 -1.43 -14.73
CA TYR A 65 17.05 -0.81 -13.41
C TYR A 65 18.04 0.35 -13.42
N PRO A 66 17.78 1.43 -12.64
CA PRO A 66 16.58 1.65 -11.80
C PRO A 66 15.36 2.19 -12.58
N TYR A 67 15.57 2.57 -13.85
CA TYR A 67 14.60 3.26 -14.71
C TYR A 67 13.64 2.31 -15.41
N ALA A 68 12.47 2.12 -14.80
CA ALA A 68 11.41 1.34 -15.43
C ALA A 68 11.06 1.88 -16.83
N LEU A 69 10.93 0.98 -17.80
CA LEU A 69 10.77 1.32 -19.22
C LEU A 69 9.64 2.34 -19.43
N GLU A 70 8.44 2.05 -18.95
CA GLU A 70 7.25 2.80 -19.30
C GLU A 70 7.19 4.15 -18.61
N VAL A 71 7.35 4.17 -17.28
CA VAL A 71 7.34 5.41 -16.50
C VAL A 71 8.43 6.36 -16.98
N SER A 72 9.64 5.85 -17.15
CA SER A 72 10.80 6.69 -17.49
C SER A 72 10.74 7.13 -18.95
N SER A 73 10.25 6.29 -19.86
CA SER A 73 10.05 6.68 -21.26
C SER A 73 9.04 7.82 -21.39
N ILE A 74 7.87 7.69 -20.77
CA ILE A 74 6.85 8.75 -20.78
C ILE A 74 7.43 10.04 -20.17
N ALA A 75 8.14 9.92 -19.05
CA ALA A 75 8.75 11.05 -18.38
C ALA A 75 9.82 11.75 -19.24
N ALA A 76 10.62 11.00 -20.00
CA ALA A 76 11.62 11.55 -20.91
C ALA A 76 10.96 12.36 -22.04
N HIS A 77 9.89 11.85 -22.64
CA HIS A 77 9.15 12.57 -23.68
C HIS A 77 8.48 13.83 -23.12
N LEU A 78 7.89 13.73 -21.94
CA LEU A 78 7.29 14.89 -21.26
C LEU A 78 8.34 15.95 -20.92
N ALA A 79 9.52 15.54 -20.44
CA ALA A 79 10.63 16.44 -20.13
C ALA A 79 11.11 17.20 -21.39
N ARG A 80 11.16 16.53 -22.54
CA ARG A 80 11.50 17.10 -23.86
C ARG A 80 10.40 17.98 -24.48
N GLY A 81 9.23 18.07 -23.85
CA GLY A 81 8.11 18.85 -24.37
C GLY A 81 7.27 18.13 -25.43
N GLN A 82 7.43 16.82 -25.58
CA GLN A 82 6.69 15.98 -26.55
C GLN A 82 5.32 15.50 -26.01
N GLY A 83 4.89 16.05 -24.87
CA GLY A 83 3.66 15.68 -24.18
C GLY A 83 3.75 14.35 -23.45
N PHE A 84 2.60 13.86 -22.98
CA PHE A 84 2.49 12.55 -22.32
C PHE A 84 2.31 11.47 -23.40
N SER A 85 3.43 10.90 -23.86
CA SER A 85 3.54 10.06 -25.04
C SER A 85 4.54 8.91 -24.86
N SER A 86 4.49 7.95 -25.79
CA SER A 86 5.59 7.04 -26.10
C SER A 86 6.10 6.20 -24.92
N PRO A 87 5.32 5.20 -24.45
CA PRO A 87 5.65 4.41 -23.26
C PRO A 87 6.78 3.39 -23.48
N PHE A 88 7.29 3.19 -24.68
CA PHE A 88 8.21 2.07 -24.96
C PHE A 88 9.56 2.49 -25.54
N LEU A 89 10.09 3.66 -25.20
CA LEU A 89 11.35 4.24 -25.73
C LEU A 89 11.37 4.56 -27.23
N HIS A 90 10.35 4.13 -27.96
CA HIS A 90 10.07 4.45 -29.36
C HIS A 90 8.96 5.49 -29.46
N ASP A 91 9.02 6.33 -30.49
CA ASP A 91 7.99 7.32 -30.74
C ASP A 91 6.72 6.64 -31.26
N THR A 92 5.76 6.47 -30.36
CA THR A 92 4.51 5.74 -30.61
C THR A 92 3.28 6.62 -30.36
N GLY A 93 3.49 7.93 -30.25
CA GLY A 93 2.44 8.94 -30.09
C GLY A 93 1.89 9.08 -28.67
N PRO A 94 0.80 9.87 -28.50
CA PRO A 94 0.19 10.13 -27.20
C PRO A 94 -0.27 8.87 -26.48
N THR A 95 -0.10 8.83 -25.15
CA THR A 95 -0.38 7.62 -24.34
C THR A 95 -1.24 7.92 -23.11
N ALA A 96 -1.97 6.91 -22.64
CA ALA A 96 -2.55 6.81 -21.30
C ALA A 96 -2.19 5.47 -20.64
N TRP A 97 -1.05 4.89 -21.02
CA TRP A 97 -0.58 3.58 -20.56
C TRP A 97 -0.35 3.51 -19.05
N ILE A 98 0.02 4.64 -18.42
CA ILE A 98 0.25 4.78 -16.98
C ILE A 98 -0.45 6.05 -16.46
N ALA A 99 -0.86 6.02 -15.19
CA ALA A 99 -1.46 7.18 -14.52
C ALA A 99 -0.45 8.34 -14.38
N PRO A 100 -0.90 9.60 -14.40
CA PRO A 100 -0.02 10.71 -14.78
C PRO A 100 0.89 11.23 -13.66
N ILE A 101 0.52 11.10 -12.37
CA ILE A 101 1.24 11.82 -11.30
C ILE A 101 2.70 11.38 -11.20
N TYR A 102 2.97 10.08 -11.19
CA TYR A 102 4.33 9.58 -10.98
C TYR A 102 5.26 9.88 -12.18
N PRO A 103 4.86 9.64 -13.45
CA PRO A 103 5.63 10.09 -14.61
C PRO A 103 5.88 11.61 -14.64
N CYS A 104 4.92 12.44 -14.21
CA CYS A 104 5.13 13.88 -14.10
C CYS A 104 6.19 14.27 -13.07
N ILE A 105 6.25 13.57 -11.92
CA ILE A 105 7.33 13.75 -10.93
C ILE A 105 8.68 13.38 -11.54
N VAL A 106 8.76 12.25 -12.25
CA VAL A 106 9.99 11.81 -12.94
C VAL A 106 10.40 12.81 -14.02
N ALA A 107 9.45 13.33 -14.80
CA ALA A 107 9.72 14.31 -15.85
C ALA A 107 10.26 15.62 -15.31
N LEU A 108 9.74 16.09 -14.16
CA LEU A 108 10.26 17.27 -13.47
C LEU A 108 11.72 17.06 -13.04
N VAL A 109 12.04 15.89 -12.48
CA VAL A 109 13.43 15.56 -12.11
C VAL A 109 14.32 15.48 -13.34
N PHE A 110 13.87 14.84 -14.42
CA PHE A 110 14.60 14.77 -15.69
C PHE A 110 14.89 16.14 -16.30
N ARG A 111 13.96 17.10 -16.19
CA ARG A 111 14.20 18.48 -16.63
C ARG A 111 15.30 19.19 -15.84
N LEU A 112 15.40 18.90 -14.53
CA LEU A 112 16.31 19.60 -13.63
C LEU A 112 17.71 18.95 -13.57
N PHE A 113 17.78 17.61 -13.66
CA PHE A 113 19.00 16.83 -13.41
C PHE A 113 19.44 15.98 -14.61
N GLY A 114 18.72 16.08 -15.74
CA GLY A 114 19.00 15.35 -16.97
C GLY A 114 18.27 14.02 -17.07
N ILE A 115 17.94 13.62 -18.30
CA ILE A 115 17.21 12.39 -18.60
C ILE A 115 18.13 11.18 -18.40
N TYR A 116 17.69 10.15 -17.66
CA TYR A 116 18.44 8.92 -17.39
C TYR A 116 19.81 9.10 -16.71
N THR A 117 20.07 10.23 -16.05
CA THR A 117 21.35 10.47 -15.36
C THR A 117 21.39 9.83 -13.97
N SER A 118 22.59 9.54 -13.44
CA SER A 118 22.73 9.08 -12.05
C SER A 118 22.19 10.09 -11.02
N ALA A 119 22.27 11.39 -11.33
CA ALA A 119 21.73 12.45 -10.47
C ALA A 119 20.19 12.39 -10.37
N SER A 120 19.51 12.20 -11.50
CA SER A 120 18.07 11.96 -11.54
C SER A 120 17.67 10.70 -10.77
N ALA A 121 18.43 9.62 -10.93
CA ALA A 121 18.17 8.36 -10.22
C ALA A 121 18.32 8.54 -8.70
N LEU A 122 19.39 9.19 -8.24
CA LEU A 122 19.62 9.48 -6.82
C LEU A 122 18.48 10.29 -6.21
N LEU A 123 18.02 11.36 -6.89
CA LEU A 123 16.93 12.18 -6.38
C LEU A 123 15.61 11.40 -6.33
N LEU A 124 15.27 10.65 -7.39
CA LEU A 124 14.03 9.87 -7.45
C LEU A 124 14.00 8.75 -6.41
N LEU A 125 15.09 8.00 -6.28
CA LEU A 125 15.23 6.98 -5.24
C LEU A 125 15.21 7.62 -3.84
N GLY A 126 15.81 8.79 -3.66
CA GLY A 126 15.73 9.57 -2.42
C GLY A 126 14.29 9.96 -2.06
N LEU A 127 13.51 10.49 -3.00
CA LEU A 127 12.10 10.83 -2.81
C LEU A 127 11.27 9.59 -2.46
N GLN A 128 11.50 8.45 -3.11
CA GLN A 128 10.86 7.18 -2.76
C GLN A 128 11.24 6.69 -1.36
N CYS A 129 12.52 6.78 -1.00
CA CYS A 129 12.99 6.44 0.35
C CYS A 129 12.33 7.33 1.41
N LEU A 130 12.14 8.63 1.12
CA LEU A 130 11.45 9.57 2.00
C LEU A 130 9.96 9.21 2.15
N MET A 131 9.28 8.90 1.05
CA MET A 131 7.88 8.45 1.07
C MET A 131 7.74 7.14 1.86
N ALA A 132 8.61 6.17 1.64
CA ALA A 132 8.63 4.92 2.38
C ALA A 132 8.90 5.13 3.88
N ALA A 133 9.79 6.06 4.25
CA ALA A 133 10.02 6.42 5.65
C ALA A 133 8.78 7.09 6.28
N ALA A 134 8.10 7.97 5.55
CA ALA A 134 6.85 8.60 5.97
C ALA A 134 5.72 7.56 6.17
N THR A 135 5.71 6.46 5.42
CA THR A 135 4.78 5.34 5.64
C THR A 135 4.90 4.76 7.05
N GLY A 136 6.10 4.76 7.65
CA GLY A 136 6.30 4.37 9.06
C GLY A 136 5.48 5.22 10.04
N ILE A 137 5.35 6.52 9.78
CA ILE A 137 4.50 7.42 10.58
C ILE A 137 3.02 7.06 10.38
N ALA A 138 2.59 6.78 9.15
CA ALA A 138 1.22 6.38 8.84
C ALA A 138 0.86 5.05 9.52
N ILE A 139 1.78 4.07 9.52
CA ILE A 139 1.67 2.79 10.23
C ILE A 139 1.52 3.02 11.74
N TYR A 140 2.39 3.84 12.34
CA TYR A 140 2.30 4.15 13.77
C TYR A 140 0.93 4.71 14.13
N ARG A 141 0.45 5.69 13.36
CA ARG A 141 -0.84 6.35 13.61
C ARG A 141 -2.01 5.41 13.40
N LEU A 142 -1.98 4.60 12.33
CA LEU A 142 -3.04 3.64 12.02
C LEU A 142 -3.12 2.58 13.11
N GLY A 143 -2.00 1.92 13.42
CA GLY A 143 -1.91 0.86 14.42
C GLY A 143 -2.27 1.35 15.81
N SER A 144 -1.78 2.52 16.23
CA SER A 144 -2.06 3.06 17.56
C SER A 144 -3.54 3.35 17.78
N ARG A 145 -4.27 3.75 16.72
CA ARG A 145 -5.71 4.07 16.78
C ARG A 145 -6.61 2.85 16.69
N THR A 146 -6.15 1.79 16.02
CA THR A 146 -6.98 0.62 15.69
C THR A 146 -6.67 -0.59 16.58
N LEU A 147 -5.39 -0.97 16.65
CA LEU A 147 -4.93 -2.22 17.28
C LEU A 147 -4.27 -1.96 18.65
N GLY A 148 -3.75 -0.75 18.87
CA GLY A 148 -3.25 -0.26 20.14
C GLY A 148 -1.84 0.35 20.03
N PRO A 149 -1.43 1.24 20.98
CA PRO A 149 -0.20 2.02 20.86
C PRO A 149 1.08 1.20 20.70
N LYS A 150 1.20 0.08 21.44
CA LYS A 150 2.37 -0.82 21.34
C LYS A 150 2.47 -1.46 19.96
N ILE A 151 1.35 -1.86 19.37
CA ILE A 151 1.31 -2.49 18.04
C ILE A 151 1.69 -1.47 16.97
N GLY A 152 1.15 -0.25 17.06
CA GLY A 152 1.56 0.85 16.19
C GLY A 152 3.05 1.15 16.28
N MET A 153 3.61 1.21 17.50
CA MET A 153 5.03 1.44 17.74
C MET A 153 5.92 0.36 17.12
N TRP A 154 5.66 -0.91 17.45
CA TRP A 154 6.46 -2.03 16.94
C TRP A 154 6.36 -2.15 15.43
N SER A 155 5.16 -2.01 14.86
CA SER A 155 4.97 -2.09 13.40
C SER A 155 5.71 -0.97 12.69
N ALA A 156 5.67 0.25 13.22
CA ALA A 156 6.39 1.38 12.64
C ALA A 156 7.90 1.18 12.68
N TRP A 157 8.45 0.68 13.80
CA TRP A 157 9.88 0.39 13.91
C TRP A 157 10.32 -0.76 13.02
N ILE A 158 9.57 -1.87 13.00
CA ILE A 158 9.86 -3.01 12.10
C ILE A 158 9.85 -2.54 10.65
N TRP A 159 8.85 -1.76 10.23
CA TRP A 159 8.84 -1.13 8.91
C TRP A 159 10.10 -0.29 8.67
N THR A 160 10.44 0.57 9.63
CA THR A 160 11.54 1.53 9.52
C THR A 160 12.89 0.84 9.33
N VAL A 161 13.18 -0.22 10.08
CA VAL A 161 14.52 -0.83 10.14
C VAL A 161 14.68 -2.11 9.32
N SER A 162 13.59 -2.82 8.99
CA SER A 162 13.68 -4.11 8.31
C SER A 162 14.04 -3.97 6.82
N PRO A 163 15.14 -4.59 6.35
CA PRO A 163 15.52 -4.60 4.94
C PRO A 163 14.47 -5.19 4.00
N ILE A 164 13.55 -6.03 4.51
CA ILE A 164 12.41 -6.60 3.77
C ILE A 164 11.43 -5.51 3.28
N PHE A 165 11.54 -4.25 3.70
CA PHE A 165 10.73 -3.16 3.15
C PHE A 165 11.53 -2.17 2.30
N PHE A 166 12.79 -2.48 1.98
CA PHE A 166 13.71 -1.56 1.30
C PHE A 166 13.75 -1.80 -0.20
N ARG A 167 13.57 -3.05 -0.67
CA ARG A 167 13.73 -3.45 -2.08
C ARG A 167 13.09 -2.49 -3.06
N TRP A 168 11.76 -2.37 -3.06
CA TRP A 168 11.04 -1.57 -4.05
C TRP A 168 11.40 -0.08 -4.04
N PRO A 169 11.32 0.65 -2.90
CA PRO A 169 11.65 2.07 -2.88
C PRO A 169 13.13 2.37 -3.17
N ALA A 170 14.03 1.41 -2.94
CA ALA A 170 15.48 1.63 -3.08
C ALA A 170 16.06 1.14 -4.42
N SER A 171 15.29 0.51 -5.30
CA SER A 171 15.87 -0.07 -6.54
C SER A 171 15.01 0.04 -7.79
N TRP A 172 13.72 0.38 -7.67
CA TRP A 172 12.83 0.53 -8.82
C TRP A 172 12.18 1.92 -8.80
N ILE A 173 12.38 2.72 -9.84
CA ILE A 173 11.70 4.02 -9.99
C ILE A 173 10.26 3.80 -10.45
N TRP A 174 9.33 3.79 -9.49
CA TRP A 174 7.89 3.55 -9.71
C TRP A 174 7.02 4.12 -8.57
N ASP A 175 5.69 4.08 -8.73
CA ASP A 175 4.75 4.62 -7.74
C ASP A 175 4.63 3.82 -6.41
N PHE A 176 5.32 2.69 -6.23
CA PHE A 176 5.08 1.76 -5.12
C PHE A 176 5.15 2.42 -3.73
N ALA A 177 6.19 3.23 -3.49
CA ALA A 177 6.38 3.95 -2.22
C ALA A 177 5.28 4.98 -1.97
N ALA A 178 4.86 5.69 -3.02
CA ALA A 178 3.76 6.65 -2.97
C ALA A 178 2.43 5.92 -2.69
N SER A 179 2.19 4.80 -3.36
CA SER A 179 0.98 3.97 -3.21
C SER A 179 0.83 3.43 -1.78
N ALA A 180 1.89 2.90 -1.18
CA ALA A 180 1.90 2.46 0.22
C ALA A 180 1.60 3.61 1.20
N LEU A 181 2.25 4.77 1.01
CA LEU A 181 2.03 5.96 1.84
C LEU A 181 0.59 6.48 1.70
N LEU A 182 0.09 6.56 0.48
CA LEU A 182 -1.25 7.05 0.16
C LEU A 182 -2.31 6.13 0.78
N LEU A 183 -2.20 4.81 0.61
CA LEU A 183 -3.17 3.86 1.18
C LEU A 183 -3.20 3.95 2.70
N ALA A 184 -2.05 3.85 3.38
CA ALA A 184 -1.97 3.95 4.83
C ALA A 184 -2.49 5.30 5.36
N THR A 185 -2.26 6.38 4.62
CA THR A 185 -2.78 7.72 4.95
C THR A 185 -4.30 7.80 4.74
N ILE A 186 -4.82 7.26 3.64
CA ILE A 186 -6.25 7.15 3.35
C ILE A 186 -6.96 6.41 4.48
N LEU A 187 -6.42 5.29 4.96
CA LEU A 187 -7.04 4.56 6.07
C LEU A 187 -7.08 5.42 7.36
N ASN A 188 -6.01 6.14 7.67
CA ASN A 188 -5.99 7.09 8.80
C ASN A 188 -7.02 8.21 8.66
N VAL A 189 -7.17 8.77 7.46
CA VAL A 189 -8.11 9.87 7.18
C VAL A 189 -9.54 9.35 7.14
N THR A 190 -9.78 8.15 6.62
CA THR A 190 -11.06 7.44 6.67
C THR A 190 -11.53 7.28 8.11
N LEU A 191 -10.65 6.82 9.01
CA LEU A 191 -10.95 6.76 10.44
C LEU A 191 -11.24 8.14 11.04
N SER A 192 -10.51 9.18 10.61
CA SER A 192 -10.74 10.55 11.09
C SER A 192 -12.10 11.10 10.63
N ALA A 193 -12.48 10.86 9.38
CA ALA A 193 -13.76 11.22 8.81
C ALA A 193 -14.92 10.49 9.51
N ALA A 194 -14.73 9.21 9.86
CA ALA A 194 -15.68 8.43 10.65
C ALA A 194 -15.84 8.98 12.08
N GLU A 195 -14.72 9.17 12.79
CA GLU A 195 -14.71 9.53 14.22
C GLU A 195 -15.11 10.99 14.47
N ARG A 196 -14.48 11.91 13.74
CA ARG A 196 -14.61 13.36 13.98
C ARG A 196 -15.71 13.96 13.13
N GLY A 197 -15.96 13.40 11.94
CA GLY A 197 -16.98 13.88 11.02
C GLY A 197 -16.79 15.33 10.56
N ARG A 198 -15.57 15.88 10.62
CA ARG A 198 -15.31 17.28 10.23
C ARG A 198 -15.25 17.37 8.72
N THR A 199 -15.76 18.47 8.15
CA THR A 199 -15.74 18.69 6.69
C THR A 199 -14.33 18.58 6.12
N LYS A 200 -13.32 19.09 6.83
CA LYS A 200 -11.91 18.98 6.41
C LYS A 200 -11.42 17.54 6.27
N ASP A 201 -11.87 16.62 7.12
CA ASP A 201 -11.43 15.22 7.08
C ASP A 201 -12.02 14.53 5.84
N TRP A 202 -13.27 14.86 5.49
CA TRP A 202 -13.92 14.41 4.25
C TRP A 202 -13.30 15.05 3.00
N MET A 203 -13.05 16.36 2.99
CA MET A 203 -12.38 17.03 1.87
C MET A 203 -10.99 16.42 1.62
N PHE A 204 -10.22 16.21 2.68
CA PHE A 204 -8.90 15.59 2.56
C PHE A 204 -8.99 14.13 2.08
N LEU A 205 -10.02 13.39 2.48
CA LEU A 205 -10.29 12.05 1.94
C LEU A 205 -10.54 12.08 0.43
N GLY A 206 -11.35 13.02 -0.06
CA GLY A 206 -11.61 13.23 -1.49
C GLY A 206 -10.35 13.59 -2.27
N ILE A 207 -9.53 14.51 -1.74
CA ILE A 207 -8.24 14.89 -2.33
C ILE A 207 -7.31 13.69 -2.44
N LEU A 208 -7.15 12.93 -1.35
CA LEU A 208 -6.28 11.76 -1.33
C LEU A 208 -6.75 10.71 -2.35
N TRP A 209 -8.06 10.43 -2.43
CA TRP A 209 -8.57 9.50 -3.43
C TRP A 209 -8.37 9.98 -4.87
N GLY A 210 -8.49 11.29 -5.15
CA GLY A 210 -8.18 11.85 -6.47
C GLY A 210 -6.69 11.72 -6.83
N ILE A 211 -5.79 12.02 -5.89
CA ILE A 211 -4.35 11.83 -6.06
C ILE A 211 -4.02 10.34 -6.25
N THR A 212 -4.61 9.46 -5.44
CA THR A 212 -4.43 8.01 -5.55
C THR A 212 -4.92 7.50 -6.90
N ALA A 213 -6.06 7.95 -7.40
CA ALA A 213 -6.57 7.58 -8.72
C ALA A 213 -5.57 7.90 -9.84
N LEU A 214 -4.94 9.08 -9.76
CA LEU A 214 -3.97 9.56 -10.74
C LEU A 214 -2.53 9.06 -10.48
N THR A 215 -2.30 8.34 -9.40
CA THR A 215 -1.01 7.71 -9.06
C THR A 215 -1.05 6.22 -9.35
N ASN A 216 -2.03 5.52 -8.81
CA ASN A 216 -2.24 4.09 -8.97
C ASN A 216 -3.75 3.74 -8.93
N PRO A 217 -4.40 3.59 -10.09
CA PRO A 217 -5.83 3.27 -10.18
C PRO A 217 -6.24 1.95 -9.51
N ALA A 218 -5.32 0.99 -9.33
CA ALA A 218 -5.66 -0.30 -8.72
C ALA A 218 -6.12 -0.16 -7.26
N LEU A 219 -5.65 0.88 -6.56
CA LEU A 219 -6.07 1.19 -5.20
C LEU A 219 -7.54 1.64 -5.10
N LEU A 220 -8.17 2.05 -6.20
CA LEU A 220 -9.60 2.41 -6.22
C LEU A 220 -10.52 1.23 -5.87
N SER A 221 -10.02 0.00 -5.95
CA SER A 221 -10.71 -1.18 -5.41
C SER A 221 -11.08 -1.03 -3.92
N ILE A 222 -10.33 -0.24 -3.15
CA ILE A 222 -10.56 0.02 -1.72
C ILE A 222 -11.45 1.25 -1.47
N LEU A 223 -11.67 2.10 -2.47
CA LEU A 223 -12.50 3.31 -2.35
C LEU A 223 -13.91 3.06 -1.79
N PRO A 224 -14.71 2.10 -2.29
CA PRO A 224 -16.06 1.85 -1.75
C PRO A 224 -16.02 1.42 -0.29
N PHE A 225 -14.99 0.68 0.14
CA PHE A 225 -14.83 0.24 1.52
C PHE A 225 -14.40 1.37 2.44
N SER A 226 -13.56 2.30 1.96
CA SER A 226 -13.20 3.51 2.69
C SER A 226 -14.42 4.41 2.93
N TYR A 227 -15.16 4.77 1.87
CA TYR A 227 -16.37 5.59 2.02
C TYR A 227 -17.47 4.88 2.79
N GLY A 228 -17.70 3.59 2.51
CA GLY A 228 -18.66 2.76 3.21
C GLY A 228 -18.36 2.68 4.70
N TYR A 229 -17.11 2.47 5.09
CA TYR A 229 -16.70 2.48 6.49
C TYR A 229 -16.90 3.85 7.13
N ALA A 230 -16.42 4.93 6.50
CA ALA A 230 -16.57 6.29 7.04
C ALA A 230 -18.03 6.69 7.23
N PHE A 231 -18.89 6.29 6.29
CA PHE A 231 -20.32 6.54 6.34
C PHE A 231 -21.00 5.71 7.43
N LEU A 232 -20.79 4.40 7.46
CA LEU A 232 -21.49 3.48 8.39
C LEU A 232 -21.00 3.64 9.83
N ALA A 233 -19.69 3.79 10.05
CA ALA A 233 -19.11 3.94 11.38
C ALA A 233 -19.28 5.36 11.96
N GLY A 234 -19.48 6.37 11.10
CA GLY A 234 -19.60 7.76 11.53
C GLY A 234 -20.96 8.09 12.13
N LYS A 235 -20.99 8.72 13.31
CA LYS A 235 -22.24 9.04 14.04
C LYS A 235 -22.75 10.49 13.88
N ARG A 236 -22.10 11.29 13.05
CA ARG A 236 -22.39 12.74 12.92
C ARG A 236 -23.45 13.03 11.85
N PRO A 237 -24.28 14.07 12.05
CA PRO A 237 -25.24 14.50 11.04
C PRO A 237 -24.55 15.04 9.78
N TYR A 238 -25.27 15.04 8.66
CA TYR A 238 -24.83 15.53 7.34
C TYR A 238 -23.64 14.78 6.71
N ARG A 239 -23.36 13.54 7.14
CA ARG A 239 -22.30 12.69 6.56
C ARG A 239 -22.49 12.43 5.06
N ALA A 240 -23.74 12.29 4.58
CA ALA A 240 -24.03 12.11 3.16
C ALA A 240 -23.58 13.32 2.32
N LYS A 241 -23.96 14.53 2.75
CA LYS A 241 -23.55 15.79 2.09
C LYS A 241 -22.03 15.94 2.06
N LYS A 242 -21.33 15.60 3.15
CA LYS A 242 -19.87 15.63 3.21
C LYS A 242 -19.21 14.56 2.31
N ALA A 243 -19.79 13.36 2.23
CA ALA A 243 -19.36 12.33 1.31
C ALA A 243 -19.52 12.77 -0.16
N ILE A 244 -20.62 13.45 -0.49
CA ILE A 244 -20.84 14.05 -1.82
C ILE A 244 -19.76 15.09 -2.14
N TYR A 245 -19.46 16.01 -1.21
CA TYR A 245 -18.38 16.98 -1.42
C TYR A 245 -17.00 16.33 -1.59
N SER A 246 -16.73 15.29 -0.82
CA SER A 246 -15.51 14.48 -0.94
C SER A 246 -15.43 13.79 -2.32
N ALA A 247 -16.51 13.17 -2.77
CA ALA A 247 -16.58 12.54 -4.08
C ALA A 247 -16.45 13.55 -5.23
N ALA A 248 -17.12 14.70 -5.12
CA ALA A 248 -17.01 15.79 -6.09
C ALA A 248 -15.58 16.31 -6.20
N LEU A 249 -14.87 16.46 -5.09
CA LEU A 249 -13.47 16.90 -5.08
C LEU A 249 -12.51 15.84 -5.66
N CYS A 250 -12.75 14.56 -5.38
CA CYS A 250 -12.05 13.45 -6.02
C CYS A 250 -12.23 13.49 -7.55
N LEU A 251 -13.48 13.63 -8.01
CA LEU A 251 -13.80 13.75 -9.43
C LEU A 251 -13.15 14.98 -10.04
N LEU A 252 -13.25 16.15 -9.40
CA LEU A 252 -12.64 17.40 -9.89
C LEU A 252 -11.13 17.25 -10.16
N LEU A 253 -10.41 16.49 -9.32
CA LEU A 253 -8.99 16.22 -9.54
C LEU A 253 -8.74 15.29 -10.72
N ILE A 254 -9.59 14.28 -10.91
CA ILE A 254 -9.46 13.28 -11.98
C ILE A 254 -9.88 13.86 -13.34
N MET A 255 -10.88 14.74 -13.36
CA MET A 255 -11.53 15.21 -14.59
C MET A 255 -10.57 15.82 -15.61
N PRO A 256 -9.58 16.68 -15.27
CA PRO A 256 -8.65 17.21 -16.26
C PRO A 256 -7.91 16.13 -17.04
N TRP A 257 -7.51 15.05 -16.37
CA TRP A 257 -6.84 13.92 -17.01
C TRP A 257 -7.80 13.11 -17.89
N ALA A 258 -9.01 12.82 -17.38
CA ALA A 258 -10.03 12.11 -18.15
C ALA A 258 -10.45 12.89 -19.41
N ILE A 259 -10.63 14.21 -19.30
CA ILE A 259 -10.93 15.10 -20.44
C ILE A 259 -9.79 15.10 -21.44
N ARG A 260 -8.54 15.24 -20.98
CA ARG A 260 -7.37 15.16 -21.87
C ARG A 260 -7.38 13.86 -22.66
N ASN A 261 -7.63 12.74 -21.99
CA ASN A 261 -7.62 11.44 -22.65
C ASN A 261 -8.75 11.31 -23.66
N ASP A 262 -9.96 11.77 -23.34
CA ASP A 262 -11.09 11.77 -24.27
C ASP A 262 -10.78 12.60 -25.54
N VAL A 263 -10.23 13.80 -25.36
CA VAL A 263 -9.82 14.67 -26.48
C VAL A 263 -8.70 14.05 -27.31
N VAL A 264 -7.69 13.44 -26.67
CA VAL A 264 -6.52 12.87 -27.36
C VAL A 264 -6.85 11.58 -28.11
N PHE A 265 -7.72 10.74 -27.55
CA PHE A 265 -8.04 9.43 -28.14
C PHE A 265 -9.33 9.43 -28.96
N GLY A 266 -10.15 10.48 -28.87
CA GLY A 266 -11.45 10.56 -29.52
C GLY A 266 -12.52 9.66 -28.88
N HIS A 267 -12.23 9.07 -27.71
CA HIS A 267 -13.18 8.29 -26.92
C HIS A 267 -12.78 8.24 -25.44
N PRO A 268 -13.73 7.94 -24.53
CA PRO A 268 -13.45 8.02 -23.10
C PRO A 268 -12.40 7.01 -22.62
N VAL A 269 -11.29 7.52 -22.06
CA VAL A 269 -10.28 6.75 -21.34
C VAL A 269 -10.05 7.39 -19.97
N PHE A 270 -10.54 6.76 -18.91
CA PHE A 270 -10.72 7.44 -17.62
C PHE A 270 -9.41 7.78 -16.90
N LEU A 271 -8.58 6.77 -16.59
CA LEU A 271 -7.35 6.95 -15.81
C LEU A 271 -6.13 6.32 -16.48
N ARG A 272 -6.26 5.06 -16.88
CA ARG A 272 -5.21 4.24 -17.48
C ARG A 272 -5.87 3.30 -18.49
N SER A 273 -5.27 3.15 -19.67
CA SER A 273 -5.82 2.34 -20.77
C SER A 273 -5.41 0.87 -20.71
N ASN A 274 -4.30 0.56 -20.04
CA ASN A 274 -3.57 -0.67 -20.30
C ASN A 274 -4.14 -1.94 -19.65
N PHE A 275 -5.26 -1.86 -18.92
CA PHE A 275 -5.84 -3.01 -18.21
C PHE A 275 -6.01 -4.25 -19.10
N TRP A 276 -6.55 -4.08 -20.30
CA TRP A 276 -6.77 -5.21 -21.22
C TRP A 276 -5.49 -5.79 -21.80
N PHE A 277 -4.44 -4.97 -21.92
CA PHE A 277 -3.12 -5.49 -22.24
C PHE A 277 -2.60 -6.37 -21.11
N GLU A 278 -2.61 -5.88 -19.87
CA GLU A 278 -2.12 -6.66 -18.72
C GLU A 278 -2.93 -7.97 -18.60
N PHE A 279 -4.26 -7.87 -18.72
CA PHE A 279 -5.16 -9.02 -18.69
C PHE A 279 -4.82 -10.02 -19.81
N HIS A 280 -4.53 -9.56 -21.02
CA HIS A 280 -4.09 -10.44 -22.11
C HIS A 280 -2.72 -11.07 -21.84
N LEU A 281 -1.77 -10.30 -21.30
CA LEU A 281 -0.40 -10.75 -21.00
C LEU A 281 -0.38 -11.92 -20.00
N GLY A 282 -1.36 -11.97 -19.10
CA GLY A 282 -1.61 -13.12 -18.25
C GLY A 282 -2.46 -14.20 -18.91
N ASN A 283 -3.45 -13.85 -19.74
CA ASN A 283 -4.52 -14.76 -20.16
C ASN A 283 -4.49 -15.06 -21.65
N TYR A 284 -3.77 -16.14 -22.00
CA TYR A 284 -3.73 -16.77 -23.31
C TYR A 284 -3.49 -18.28 -23.14
N HIS A 285 -3.77 -19.07 -24.19
CA HIS A 285 -3.63 -20.52 -24.14
C HIS A 285 -2.16 -20.92 -23.93
N TYR A 286 -1.89 -21.80 -22.97
CA TYR A 286 -0.56 -22.17 -22.49
C TYR A 286 0.20 -21.05 -21.75
N SER A 287 -0.52 -20.09 -21.19
CA SER A 287 0.09 -19.08 -20.32
C SER A 287 0.72 -19.71 -19.08
N ASN A 288 1.90 -19.21 -18.71
CA ASN A 288 2.55 -19.55 -17.44
C ASN A 288 1.92 -18.83 -16.23
N GLY A 289 0.92 -17.97 -16.46
CA GLY A 289 0.20 -17.23 -15.44
C GLY A 289 0.97 -16.08 -14.75
N MET A 290 2.21 -15.80 -15.15
CA MET A 290 3.11 -14.81 -14.53
C MET A 290 3.28 -13.51 -15.34
N GLY A 291 2.59 -13.37 -16.48
CA GLY A 291 2.76 -12.24 -17.38
C GLY A 291 4.09 -12.34 -18.13
N TYR A 292 4.12 -13.11 -19.23
CA TYR A 292 5.35 -13.37 -19.96
C TYR A 292 5.88 -12.08 -20.61
N PHE A 293 7.00 -11.55 -20.08
CA PHE A 293 7.59 -10.30 -20.56
C PHE A 293 7.98 -10.37 -22.05
N GLY A 294 8.23 -11.55 -22.61
CA GLY A 294 8.45 -11.72 -24.06
C GLY A 294 7.25 -11.37 -24.94
N PHE A 295 6.06 -11.08 -24.39
CA PHE A 295 4.91 -10.49 -25.10
C PHE A 295 4.68 -9.01 -24.76
N HIS A 296 5.61 -8.37 -24.05
CA HIS A 296 5.54 -6.95 -23.74
C HIS A 296 6.12 -6.11 -24.90
N PRO A 297 5.46 -5.02 -25.35
CA PRO A 297 5.98 -4.17 -26.44
C PRO A 297 7.37 -3.60 -26.16
N GLY A 298 7.69 -3.32 -24.89
CA GLY A 298 9.02 -2.88 -24.47
C GLY A 298 10.15 -3.91 -24.62
N SER A 299 9.87 -5.16 -25.01
CA SER A 299 10.87 -6.23 -25.17
C SER A 299 10.66 -7.14 -26.37
N ASN A 300 9.51 -7.05 -27.05
CA ASN A 300 9.24 -7.82 -28.25
C ASN A 300 8.97 -6.87 -29.43
N PRO A 301 9.89 -6.81 -30.42
CA PRO A 301 9.74 -5.95 -31.60
C PRO A 301 8.43 -6.19 -32.36
N ARG A 302 7.92 -7.43 -32.45
CA ARG A 302 6.66 -7.71 -33.15
C ARG A 302 5.44 -7.12 -32.43
N GLU A 303 5.46 -7.12 -31.09
CA GLU A 303 4.39 -6.50 -30.30
C GLU A 303 4.50 -4.98 -30.34
N LEU A 304 5.71 -4.43 -30.39
CA LEU A 304 5.93 -3.01 -30.62
C LEU A 304 5.43 -2.57 -32.01
N ASP A 305 5.79 -3.29 -33.08
CA ASP A 305 5.32 -3.03 -34.44
C ASP A 305 3.78 -3.05 -34.51
N ARG A 306 3.15 -4.02 -33.83
CA ARG A 306 1.69 -4.08 -33.73
C ARG A 306 1.12 -2.89 -32.97
N TYR A 307 1.75 -2.49 -31.87
CA TYR A 307 1.33 -1.32 -31.09
C TYR A 307 1.41 -0.05 -31.92
N GLU A 308 2.48 0.14 -32.69
CA GLU A 308 2.68 1.28 -33.60
C GLU A 308 1.62 1.31 -34.72
N GLN A 309 1.39 0.17 -35.38
CA GLN A 309 0.42 0.07 -36.48
C GLN A 309 -1.03 0.33 -36.03
N LEU A 310 -1.41 -0.17 -34.84
CA LEU A 310 -2.78 -0.04 -34.33
C LEU A 310 -3.01 1.24 -33.52
N GLY A 311 -1.93 1.89 -33.08
CA GLY A 311 -1.95 2.85 -31.99
C GLY A 311 -2.37 2.21 -30.66
N GLU A 312 -2.20 2.94 -29.55
CA GLU A 312 -2.49 2.43 -28.20
C GLU A 312 -3.90 1.85 -28.09
N GLN A 313 -4.90 2.59 -28.55
CA GLN A 313 -6.31 2.21 -28.36
C GLN A 313 -6.71 1.04 -29.25
N GLY A 314 -6.16 0.96 -30.47
CA GLY A 314 -6.34 -0.21 -31.33
C GLY A 314 -5.69 -1.45 -30.72
N TYR A 315 -4.48 -1.32 -30.20
CA TYR A 315 -3.75 -2.39 -29.52
C TYR A 315 -4.49 -2.89 -28.26
N ILE A 316 -5.02 -1.98 -27.43
CA ILE A 316 -5.82 -2.34 -26.25
C ILE A 316 -7.12 -3.06 -26.64
N ARG A 317 -7.80 -2.63 -27.71
CA ARG A 317 -8.98 -3.34 -28.23
C ARG A 317 -8.63 -4.72 -28.76
N TRP A 318 -7.51 -4.85 -29.46
CA TRP A 318 -7.00 -6.14 -29.92
C TRP A 318 -6.70 -7.07 -28.74
N ALA A 319 -5.95 -6.61 -27.73
CA ALA A 319 -5.63 -7.38 -26.54
C ALA A 319 -6.89 -7.83 -25.78
N ARG A 320 -7.89 -6.93 -25.65
CA ARG A 320 -9.21 -7.27 -25.12
C ARG A 320 -9.86 -8.41 -25.87
N ALA A 321 -9.88 -8.35 -27.20
CA ALA A 321 -10.49 -9.38 -28.04
C ALA A 321 -9.77 -10.73 -27.87
N GLN A 322 -8.43 -10.73 -27.86
CA GLN A 322 -7.63 -11.96 -27.65
C GLN A 322 -7.91 -12.59 -26.28
N ALA A 323 -7.88 -11.78 -25.22
CA ALA A 323 -8.08 -12.29 -23.86
C ALA A 323 -9.51 -12.81 -23.65
N LEU A 324 -10.53 -12.13 -24.19
CA LEU A 324 -11.91 -12.61 -24.13
C LEU A 324 -12.12 -13.88 -24.96
N ASN A 325 -11.45 -14.00 -26.12
CA ASN A 325 -11.46 -15.23 -26.92
C ASN A 325 -10.88 -16.40 -26.12
N PHE A 326 -9.75 -16.19 -25.43
CA PHE A 326 -9.17 -17.18 -24.53
C PHE A 326 -10.13 -17.59 -23.41
N VAL A 327 -10.72 -16.64 -22.68
CA VAL A 327 -11.68 -16.95 -21.60
C VAL A 327 -12.87 -17.74 -22.11
N HIS A 328 -13.35 -17.42 -23.31
CA HIS A 328 -14.49 -18.11 -23.93
C HIS A 328 -14.13 -19.54 -24.39
N LYS A 329 -12.98 -19.73 -25.03
CA LYS A 329 -12.54 -21.04 -25.55
C LYS A 329 -11.98 -21.97 -24.47
N TYR A 330 -11.33 -21.41 -23.45
CA TYR A 330 -10.59 -22.15 -22.43
C TYR A 330 -10.99 -21.73 -20.99
N PRO A 331 -12.29 -21.78 -20.62
CA PRO A 331 -12.76 -21.29 -19.32
C PRO A 331 -12.16 -22.06 -18.13
N ARG A 332 -11.89 -23.36 -18.30
CA ARG A 332 -11.23 -24.19 -17.27
C ARG A 332 -9.78 -23.76 -17.04
N GLU A 333 -9.05 -23.46 -18.11
CA GLU A 333 -7.66 -22.98 -18.01
C GLU A 333 -7.62 -21.61 -17.34
N PHE A 334 -8.51 -20.69 -17.71
CA PHE A 334 -8.64 -19.39 -17.04
C PHE A 334 -8.91 -19.52 -15.53
N LEU A 335 -9.83 -20.41 -15.13
CA LEU A 335 -10.11 -20.68 -13.72
C LEU A 335 -8.88 -21.25 -12.99
N GLN A 336 -8.19 -22.22 -13.60
CA GLN A 336 -6.96 -22.79 -13.03
C GLN A 336 -5.88 -21.73 -12.86
N LEU A 337 -5.63 -20.89 -13.87
CA LEU A 337 -4.67 -19.79 -13.79
C LEU A 337 -5.06 -18.81 -12.67
N THR A 338 -6.34 -18.45 -12.55
CA THR A 338 -6.82 -17.53 -11.50
C THR A 338 -6.59 -18.12 -10.10
N LEU A 339 -6.86 -19.41 -9.91
CA LEU A 339 -6.60 -20.10 -8.63
C LEU A 339 -5.11 -20.16 -8.29
N HIS A 340 -4.26 -20.50 -9.26
CA HIS A 340 -2.81 -20.52 -9.06
C HIS A 340 -2.27 -19.14 -8.72
N ARG A 341 -2.68 -18.10 -9.46
CA ARG A 341 -2.29 -16.71 -9.19
C ARG A 341 -2.74 -16.21 -7.83
N THR A 342 -3.90 -16.69 -7.35
CA THR A 342 -4.37 -16.38 -6.00
C THR A 342 -3.36 -16.86 -4.96
N LEU A 343 -2.82 -18.08 -5.11
CA LEU A 343 -1.77 -18.61 -4.22
C LEU A 343 -0.43 -17.89 -4.44
N TRP A 344 -0.03 -17.71 -5.69
CA TRP A 344 1.26 -17.11 -6.06
C TRP A 344 1.42 -15.66 -5.62
N PHE A 345 0.33 -14.90 -5.55
CA PHE A 345 0.35 -13.55 -4.99
C PHE A 345 0.81 -13.54 -3.52
N TRP A 346 0.52 -14.60 -2.77
CA TRP A 346 0.82 -14.68 -1.34
C TRP A 346 2.10 -15.44 -1.02
N ASP A 347 2.45 -16.47 -1.79
CA ASP A 347 3.59 -17.34 -1.50
C ASP A 347 4.95 -16.81 -2.00
N GLY A 348 4.94 -15.79 -2.87
CA GLY A 348 6.17 -15.20 -3.41
C GLY A 348 6.75 -15.92 -4.62
N THR A 349 6.05 -16.88 -5.22
CA THR A 349 6.43 -17.54 -6.48
C THR A 349 6.82 -16.54 -7.60
N PRO A 350 6.14 -15.38 -7.77
CA PRO A 350 6.54 -14.40 -8.78
C PRO A 350 7.95 -13.83 -8.60
N LEU A 351 8.57 -13.92 -7.41
CA LEU A 351 9.97 -13.53 -7.21
C LEU A 351 10.94 -14.51 -7.88
N ILE A 352 10.59 -15.81 -7.89
CA ILE A 352 11.39 -16.84 -8.57
C ILE A 352 11.43 -16.53 -10.07
N TYR A 353 10.27 -16.16 -10.62
CA TYR A 353 10.12 -15.82 -12.02
C TYR A 353 10.85 -14.52 -12.42
N GLN A 354 11.05 -13.60 -11.48
CA GLN A 354 11.78 -12.34 -11.69
C GLN A 354 13.31 -12.46 -11.51
N ALA A 355 13.84 -13.69 -11.38
CA ALA A 355 15.23 -14.15 -11.22
C ALA A 355 16.40 -13.13 -11.21
N GLN A 356 17.39 -13.41 -10.34
CA GLN A 356 18.54 -12.57 -9.90
C GLN A 356 18.25 -11.58 -8.77
N GLU A 357 17.44 -12.00 -7.81
CA GLU A 357 17.03 -11.17 -6.68
C GLU A 357 17.69 -11.65 -5.38
N TRP A 358 18.15 -10.71 -4.57
CA TRP A 358 18.59 -10.94 -3.19
C TRP A 358 17.40 -11.19 -2.24
N TRP A 359 16.18 -11.03 -2.76
CA TRP A 359 14.92 -11.37 -2.13
C TRP A 359 14.43 -12.74 -2.56
N GLN A 360 13.93 -13.47 -1.59
CA GLN A 360 13.68 -14.88 -1.74
C GLN A 360 12.27 -15.23 -1.30
N PRO A 361 11.63 -16.25 -1.88
CA PRO A 361 10.23 -16.58 -1.58
C PRO A 361 9.94 -16.84 -0.09
N TRP A 362 10.94 -17.31 0.68
CA TRP A 362 10.80 -17.51 2.13
C TRP A 362 10.65 -16.19 2.92
N GLU A 363 10.97 -15.05 2.33
CA GLU A 363 10.71 -13.73 2.91
C GLU A 363 9.26 -13.28 2.66
N PHE A 364 8.55 -13.94 1.74
CA PHE A 364 7.20 -13.57 1.29
C PHE A 364 6.09 -14.36 1.97
N TRP A 365 6.14 -15.69 1.92
CA TRP A 365 5.01 -16.52 2.35
C TRP A 365 4.76 -16.50 3.87
N PRO A 366 5.77 -16.48 4.78
CA PRO A 366 5.50 -16.45 6.22
C PRO A 366 4.86 -15.12 6.63
N PHE A 367 5.26 -14.04 5.96
CA PHE A 367 4.66 -12.72 6.14
C PHE A 367 3.19 -12.72 5.73
N SER A 368 2.86 -13.30 4.57
CA SER A 368 1.47 -13.49 4.13
C SER A 368 0.65 -14.34 5.08
N ALA A 369 1.19 -15.50 5.51
CA ALA A 369 0.50 -16.40 6.44
C ALA A 369 0.21 -15.72 7.78
N ALA A 370 1.18 -15.02 8.36
CA ALA A 370 0.99 -14.26 9.59
C ALA A 370 -0.03 -13.13 9.42
N ALA A 371 -0.06 -12.45 8.28
CA ALA A 371 -1.05 -11.40 8.01
C ALA A 371 -2.48 -11.95 7.92
N TRP A 372 -2.68 -13.09 7.22
CA TRP A 372 -3.98 -13.77 7.14
C TRP A 372 -4.44 -14.31 8.50
N LEU A 373 -3.56 -14.94 9.28
CA LEU A 373 -3.87 -15.36 10.65
C LEU A 373 -4.22 -14.15 11.55
N GLY A 374 -3.46 -13.06 11.42
CA GLY A 374 -3.76 -11.79 12.08
C GLY A 374 -5.13 -11.24 11.69
N LEU A 375 -5.52 -11.34 10.42
CA LEU A 375 -6.86 -10.97 9.94
C LEU A 375 -7.96 -11.84 10.58
N ILE A 376 -7.77 -13.15 10.71
CA ILE A 376 -8.75 -14.03 11.37
C ILE A 376 -9.01 -13.57 12.81
N PHE A 377 -7.94 -13.28 13.58
CA PHE A 377 -8.10 -12.71 14.93
C PHE A 377 -8.70 -11.30 14.93
N LEU A 378 -8.43 -10.50 13.89
CA LEU A 378 -9.04 -9.19 13.72
C LEU A 378 -10.55 -9.31 13.50
N LEU A 379 -11.00 -10.25 12.67
CA LEU A 379 -12.40 -10.47 12.33
C LEU A 379 -13.23 -10.99 13.50
N THR A 380 -12.61 -11.76 14.41
CA THR A 380 -13.27 -12.23 15.65
C THR A 380 -13.40 -11.11 16.68
N ARG A 381 -12.39 -10.24 16.82
CA ARG A 381 -12.39 -9.15 17.81
C ARG A 381 -13.03 -7.85 17.32
N ARG A 382 -13.14 -7.68 16.00
CA ARG A 382 -13.69 -6.51 15.31
C ARG A 382 -13.25 -5.16 15.90
N PRO A 383 -11.93 -4.93 16.12
CA PRO A 383 -11.46 -3.64 16.62
C PRO A 383 -11.79 -2.52 15.62
N ARG A 384 -11.64 -1.27 16.05
CA ARG A 384 -11.88 -0.10 15.17
C ARG A 384 -11.05 -0.23 13.89
N GLY A 385 -11.66 0.08 12.74
CA GLY A 385 -11.05 -0.06 11.43
C GLY A 385 -10.94 -1.48 10.86
N TRP A 386 -11.45 -2.52 11.53
CA TRP A 386 -11.28 -3.92 11.09
C TRP A 386 -11.68 -4.17 9.63
N ALA A 387 -12.79 -3.58 9.17
CA ALA A 387 -13.29 -3.76 7.80
C ALA A 387 -12.36 -3.16 6.74
N LEU A 388 -11.58 -2.13 7.09
CA LEU A 388 -10.60 -1.54 6.18
C LEU A 388 -9.43 -2.49 5.95
N PHE A 389 -8.89 -3.09 7.02
CA PHE A 389 -7.86 -4.13 6.91
C PHE A 389 -8.37 -5.35 6.13
N ALA A 390 -9.61 -5.76 6.37
CA ALA A 390 -10.23 -6.87 5.62
C ALA A 390 -10.34 -6.54 4.13
N ALA A 391 -10.81 -5.34 3.76
CA ALA A 391 -10.88 -4.91 2.37
C ALA A 391 -9.49 -4.88 1.71
N CYS A 392 -8.49 -4.39 2.42
CA CYS A 392 -7.10 -4.39 1.97
C CYS A 392 -6.59 -5.80 1.62
N LEU A 393 -6.82 -6.81 2.46
CA LEU A 393 -6.33 -8.17 2.17
C LEU A 393 -7.21 -8.95 1.18
N ILE A 394 -8.53 -8.75 1.21
CA ILE A 394 -9.48 -9.56 0.44
C ILE A 394 -9.74 -8.97 -0.96
N VAL A 395 -9.81 -7.64 -1.07
CA VAL A 395 -10.32 -6.97 -2.28
C VAL A 395 -9.20 -6.41 -3.14
N TYR A 396 -8.22 -5.72 -2.57
CA TYR A 396 -7.12 -5.11 -3.33
C TYR A 396 -6.37 -6.12 -4.24
N PRO A 397 -6.14 -7.38 -3.82
CA PRO A 397 -5.44 -8.34 -4.65
C PRO A 397 -6.23 -8.89 -5.86
N ILE A 398 -7.57 -8.77 -5.86
CA ILE A 398 -8.45 -9.40 -6.86
C ILE A 398 -8.06 -9.08 -8.31
N PRO A 399 -7.77 -7.82 -8.70
CA PRO A 399 -7.32 -7.51 -10.05
C PRO A 399 -6.09 -8.32 -10.47
N TYR A 400 -5.16 -8.58 -9.56
CA TYR A 400 -3.94 -9.34 -9.83
C TYR A 400 -4.17 -10.86 -9.88
N TYR A 401 -5.24 -11.37 -9.26
CA TYR A 401 -5.67 -12.76 -9.43
C TYR A 401 -6.19 -13.00 -10.84
N LEU A 402 -6.93 -12.02 -11.38
CA LEU A 402 -7.52 -12.09 -12.72
C LEU A 402 -6.49 -11.84 -13.83
N VAL A 403 -5.54 -10.94 -13.59
CA VAL A 403 -4.54 -10.49 -14.56
C VAL A 403 -3.28 -11.37 -14.47
N TYR A 404 -2.35 -11.04 -13.58
CA TYR A 404 -1.22 -11.86 -13.14
C TYR A 404 -0.54 -11.15 -11.94
N PRO A 405 0.06 -11.90 -10.99
CA PRO A 405 0.75 -11.33 -9.85
C PRO A 405 2.21 -11.02 -10.17
N VAL A 406 2.67 -9.85 -9.72
CA VAL A 406 4.09 -9.47 -9.67
C VAL A 406 4.36 -9.04 -8.25
N ALA A 407 5.46 -9.51 -7.65
CA ALA A 407 5.78 -9.27 -6.23
C ALA A 407 5.66 -7.79 -5.79
N LYS A 408 6.04 -6.86 -6.67
CA LYS A 408 5.96 -5.41 -6.42
C LYS A 408 4.54 -4.87 -6.21
N TYR A 409 3.51 -5.49 -6.78
CA TYR A 409 2.12 -5.06 -6.63
C TYR A 409 1.58 -5.25 -5.21
N ARG A 410 2.22 -6.12 -4.41
CA ARG A 410 1.87 -6.31 -3.00
C ARG A 410 2.36 -5.17 -2.11
N TYR A 411 3.40 -4.42 -2.51
CA TYR A 411 4.05 -3.43 -1.63
C TYR A 411 3.10 -2.37 -1.05
N ALA A 412 2.08 -1.96 -1.83
CA ALA A 412 1.09 -1.00 -1.36
C ALA A 412 0.27 -1.50 -0.16
N LEU A 413 0.18 -2.82 0.03
CA LEU A 413 -0.57 -3.52 1.07
C LEU A 413 0.30 -3.93 2.28
N GLU A 414 1.62 -3.97 2.11
CA GLU A 414 2.54 -4.45 3.15
C GLU A 414 2.48 -3.67 4.48
N PRO A 415 2.23 -2.35 4.52
CA PRO A 415 1.98 -1.61 5.77
C PRO A 415 0.85 -2.21 6.61
N GLU A 416 -0.28 -2.53 5.98
CA GLU A 416 -1.45 -3.11 6.64
C GLU A 416 -1.21 -4.56 7.04
N MET A 417 -0.52 -5.35 6.19
CA MET A 417 -0.11 -6.71 6.51
C MET A 417 0.80 -6.74 7.75
N LEU A 418 1.76 -5.82 7.83
CA LEU A 418 2.68 -5.74 8.97
C LEU A 418 1.94 -5.46 10.28
N LEU A 419 0.96 -4.55 10.25
CA LEU A 419 0.11 -4.29 11.41
C LEU A 419 -0.64 -5.54 11.88
N LEU A 420 -1.13 -6.37 10.94
CA LEU A 420 -1.80 -7.64 11.26
C LEU A 420 -0.83 -8.68 11.82
N CYS A 421 0.40 -8.76 11.30
CA CYS A 421 1.44 -9.65 11.82
C CYS A 421 1.81 -9.30 13.27
N VAL A 422 2.06 -8.02 13.56
CA VAL A 422 2.38 -7.57 14.92
C VAL A 422 1.18 -7.73 15.85
N PHE A 423 -0.04 -7.53 15.34
CA PHE A 423 -1.26 -7.80 16.09
C PHE A 423 -1.39 -9.28 16.46
N LEU A 424 -1.18 -10.20 15.51
CA LEU A 424 -1.14 -11.63 15.77
C LEU A 424 -0.13 -11.96 16.88
N ALA A 425 1.11 -11.50 16.74
CA ALA A 425 2.15 -11.72 17.75
C ALA A 425 1.74 -11.20 19.13
N SER A 426 1.12 -10.02 19.20
CA SER A 426 0.60 -9.46 20.45
C SER A 426 -0.53 -10.29 21.06
N VAL A 427 -1.41 -10.86 20.22
CA VAL A 427 -2.49 -11.74 20.66
C VAL A 427 -1.93 -13.04 21.23
N LEU A 428 -1.01 -13.69 20.52
CA LEU A 428 -0.37 -14.94 20.94
C LEU A 428 0.40 -14.76 22.25
N LEU A 429 1.19 -13.68 22.37
CA LEU A 429 1.96 -13.40 23.58
C LEU A 429 1.05 -13.20 24.80
N LYS A 430 -0.08 -12.50 24.64
CA LYS A 430 -1.05 -12.33 25.73
C LYS A 430 -1.65 -13.66 26.18
N GLU A 431 -1.92 -14.56 25.24
CA GLU A 431 -2.50 -15.86 25.56
C GLU A 431 -1.49 -16.77 26.26
N LEU A 432 -0.23 -16.79 25.81
CA LEU A 432 0.87 -17.51 26.47
C LEU A 432 1.07 -17.03 27.92
N VAL A 433 1.08 -15.71 28.15
CA VAL A 433 1.20 -15.14 29.49
C VAL A 433 0.00 -15.53 30.38
N ARG A 434 -1.23 -15.50 29.83
CA ARG A 434 -2.43 -15.93 30.56
C ARG A 434 -2.37 -17.40 30.95
N GLN A 435 -1.94 -18.28 30.05
CA GLN A 435 -1.78 -19.69 30.34
C GLN A 435 -0.73 -19.94 31.42
N HIS A 436 0.42 -19.24 31.35
CA HIS A 436 1.46 -19.34 32.36
C HIS A 436 0.98 -18.89 33.75
N VAL A 437 0.24 -17.77 33.83
CA VAL A 437 -0.36 -17.30 35.09
C VAL A 437 -1.40 -18.29 35.63
N ARG A 438 -2.28 -18.83 34.77
CA ARG A 438 -3.25 -19.87 35.17
C ARG A 438 -2.58 -21.12 35.70
N ALA A 439 -1.52 -21.59 35.04
CA ALA A 439 -0.74 -22.74 35.48
C ALA A 439 -0.11 -22.50 36.86
N LYS A 440 0.47 -21.31 37.08
CA LYS A 440 1.05 -20.93 38.37
C LYS A 440 0.01 -20.88 39.49
N ILE A 441 -1.19 -20.33 39.24
CA ILE A 441 -2.29 -20.29 40.21
C ILE A 441 -2.78 -21.72 40.53
N ASN A 442 -2.94 -22.57 39.51
CA ASN A 442 -3.37 -23.96 39.71
C ASN A 442 -2.35 -24.77 40.51
N ASN A 443 -1.05 -24.54 40.30
CA ASN A 443 0.00 -25.19 41.10
C ASN A 443 -0.05 -24.73 42.57
N LEU A 444 -0.21 -23.43 42.81
CA LEU A 444 -0.35 -22.89 44.18
C LEU A 444 -1.59 -23.45 44.91
N ARG A 445 -2.70 -23.66 44.20
CA ARG A 445 -3.92 -24.29 44.73
C ARG A 445 -3.81 -25.80 44.98
N ARG A 446 -2.83 -26.47 44.39
CA ARG A 446 -2.57 -27.90 44.63
C ARG A 446 -1.57 -28.12 45.76
N SER A 447 -0.73 -27.13 46.03
CA SER A 447 0.25 -27.14 47.12
C SER A 447 -0.28 -26.59 48.45
N ALA A 448 -1.44 -25.92 48.42
CA ALA A 448 -2.21 -25.50 49.58
C ALA A 448 -3.37 -26.47 49.76
#